data_AF-A0A3L9G1S4-F1
#
_entry.id   AF-A0A3L9G1S4-F1
#
_cell.length_a   1.000
_cell.length_b   1.000
_cell.length_c   1.000
_cell.angle_alpha   90.00
_cell.angle_beta   90.00
_cell.angle_gamma   90.00
#
_symmetry.space_group_name_H-M   'P 1'
#
loop_
_entity.id
_entity.type
_entity.pdbx_description
1 polymer ?
#
loop_
_entity_poly.entity_id
_entity_poly.type
_entity_poly.pdbx_seq_one_letter_code
_entity_poly.pdbx_strand_id
1 'polypeptide(L)'
;LGYFSYRYNLPLTIRSALYPIFGKRINGPIGHSVDIAAVIGTIFGIATTLGIGVVQLNYGLSVLFDIPDSMAAKAALIALSVIIATISVTSGVDKGIRVLSELNVALALGLILFVLFMGDTSFLLNALVLNVGDYVNRFMGMTLNSFAFDRPVEWMNNWTLFFWAWWVAWSPFVGLFLARISR
;
A
#
# COMPACT_ATOMS: atom_id res chain seq x y z
N LEU A 1 12.59 0.98 13.58
CA LEU A 1 12.30 -0.35 14.16
C LEU A 1 13.51 -1.27 14.12
N GLY A 2 14.12 -1.51 12.95
CA GLY A 2 15.30 -2.38 12.82
C GLY A 2 16.44 -2.01 13.79
N TYR A 3 16.79 -0.72 13.90
CA TYR A 3 17.80 -0.26 14.84
C TYR A 3 17.50 -0.65 16.31
N PHE A 4 16.29 -0.41 16.80
CA PHE A 4 15.95 -0.73 18.20
C PHE A 4 15.86 -2.23 18.46
N SER A 5 15.38 -3.00 17.49
CA SER A 5 15.27 -4.44 17.67
C SER A 5 16.62 -5.14 17.56
N TYR A 6 17.47 -4.77 16.61
CA TYR A 6 18.76 -5.45 16.40
C TYR A 6 19.93 -4.87 17.18
N ARG A 7 19.95 -3.55 17.44
CA ARG A 7 21.03 -2.92 18.22
C ARG A 7 20.75 -2.85 19.71
N TYR A 8 19.48 -2.60 20.09
CA TYR A 8 19.06 -2.49 21.50
C TYR A 8 18.38 -3.74 22.05
N ASN A 9 18.28 -4.81 21.24
CA ASN A 9 17.67 -6.08 21.62
C ASN A 9 16.23 -5.94 22.17
N LEU A 10 15.50 -4.95 21.66
CA LEU A 10 14.10 -4.71 22.02
C LEU A 10 13.14 -5.55 21.15
N PRO A 11 11.91 -5.82 21.62
CA PRO A 11 10.91 -6.54 20.85
C PRO A 11 10.69 -5.86 19.48
N LEU A 12 10.43 -6.64 18.43
CA LEU A 12 10.13 -6.11 17.10
C LEU A 12 8.68 -5.58 17.07
N THR A 13 8.43 -4.47 17.77
CA THR A 13 7.11 -3.85 17.97
C THR A 13 7.17 -2.35 17.75
N ILE A 14 6.07 -1.73 17.33
CA ILE A 14 6.00 -0.28 17.05
C ILE A 14 6.39 0.52 18.31
N ARG A 15 5.86 0.13 19.47
CA ARG A 15 6.21 0.74 20.77
C ARG A 15 7.72 0.80 21.06
N SER A 16 8.54 -0.10 20.51
CA SER A 16 9.99 -0.09 20.73
C SER A 16 10.69 1.10 20.08
N ALA A 17 10.09 1.72 19.06
CA ALA A 17 10.59 2.97 18.49
C ALA A 17 10.49 4.15 19.49
N LEU A 18 9.61 4.05 20.48
CA LEU A 18 9.36 5.08 21.48
C LEU A 18 10.25 4.93 22.74
N TYR A 19 11.05 3.88 22.80
CA TYR A 19 11.94 3.60 23.94
C TYR A 19 12.90 4.76 24.28
N PRO A 20 13.52 5.48 23.32
CA PRO A 20 14.40 6.61 23.66
C PRO A 20 13.70 7.77 24.36
N ILE A 21 12.41 7.95 24.11
CA ILE A 21 11.62 9.08 24.64
C ILE A 21 10.97 8.69 25.97
N PHE A 22 10.39 7.48 26.06
CA PHE A 22 9.57 7.06 27.19
C PHE A 22 10.21 5.97 28.06
N GLY A 23 11.38 5.46 27.69
CA GLY A 23 12.11 4.41 28.41
C GLY A 23 11.23 3.18 28.65
N LYS A 24 11.25 2.65 29.87
CA LYS A 24 10.44 1.46 30.26
C LYS A 24 8.91 1.71 30.26
N ARG A 25 8.44 2.96 30.16
CA ARG A 25 7.01 3.29 30.13
C ARG A 25 6.30 2.85 28.84
N ILE A 26 7.05 2.41 27.83
CA ILE A 26 6.49 1.78 26.62
C ILE A 26 5.72 0.48 26.91
N ASN A 27 5.94 -0.14 28.07
CA ASN A 27 5.18 -1.33 28.48
C ASN A 27 3.85 -0.96 29.19
N GLY A 28 3.53 0.33 29.30
CA GLY A 28 2.31 0.83 29.88
C GLY A 28 1.32 1.38 28.84
N PRO A 29 0.33 2.19 29.29
CA PRO A 29 -0.76 2.68 28.43
C PRO A 29 -0.28 3.38 27.15
N ILE A 30 0.80 4.17 27.22
CA ILE A 30 1.35 4.91 26.07
C ILE A 30 1.75 3.96 24.92
N GLY A 31 2.44 2.86 25.25
CA GLY A 31 2.85 1.90 24.22
C GLY A 31 1.66 1.10 23.68
N HIS A 32 0.68 0.77 24.53
CA HIS A 32 -0.55 0.11 24.09
C HIS A 32 -1.36 1.00 23.14
N SER A 33 -1.50 2.29 23.41
CA SER A 33 -2.19 3.23 22.52
C SER A 33 -1.55 3.29 21.13
N VAL A 34 -0.21 3.29 21.07
CA VAL A 34 0.52 3.34 19.80
C VAL A 34 0.39 2.04 19.02
N ASP A 35 0.49 0.89 19.70
CA ASP A 35 0.27 -0.41 19.05
C ASP A 35 -1.18 -0.54 18.53
N ILE A 36 -2.18 -0.06 19.29
CA ILE A 36 -3.58 -0.03 18.85
C ILE A 36 -3.72 0.85 17.61
N ALA A 37 -3.16 2.06 17.62
CA ALA A 37 -3.19 2.97 16.46
C ALA A 37 -2.51 2.32 15.23
N ALA A 38 -1.40 1.62 15.43
CA ALA A 38 -0.69 0.92 14.36
C ALA A 38 -1.51 -0.24 13.77
N VAL A 39 -2.18 -1.03 14.62
CA VAL A 39 -3.08 -2.11 14.18
C VAL A 39 -4.26 -1.52 13.39
N ILE A 40 -4.91 -0.48 13.92
CA ILE A 40 -6.01 0.20 13.23
C ILE A 40 -5.57 0.75 11.87
N GLY A 41 -4.43 1.45 11.83
CA GLY A 41 -3.87 1.97 10.58
C GLY A 41 -3.60 0.87 9.56
N THR A 42 -3.05 -0.26 10.01
CA THR A 42 -2.79 -1.42 9.14
C THR A 42 -4.09 -2.01 8.59
N ILE A 43 -5.14 -2.14 9.41
CA ILE A 43 -6.44 -2.65 8.99
C ILE A 43 -7.06 -1.74 7.92
N PHE A 44 -7.11 -0.43 8.17
CA PHE A 44 -7.63 0.53 7.18
C PHE A 44 -6.81 0.51 5.90
N GLY A 45 -5.49 0.45 6.01
CA GLY A 45 -4.60 0.35 4.88
C GLY A 45 -4.86 -0.87 3.99
N ILE A 46 -5.01 -2.04 4.59
CA ILE A 46 -5.29 -3.28 3.87
C ILE A 46 -6.70 -3.22 3.25
N ALA A 47 -7.69 -2.72 3.99
CA ALA A 47 -9.07 -2.58 3.52
C ALA A 47 -9.17 -1.65 2.30
N THR A 48 -8.49 -0.50 2.30
CA THR A 48 -8.46 0.42 1.15
C THR A 48 -7.84 -0.24 -0.08
N THR A 49 -6.71 -0.92 0.09
CA THR A 49 -6.02 -1.62 -1.02
C THR A 49 -6.89 -2.72 -1.62
N LEU A 50 -7.54 -3.52 -0.77
CA LEU A 50 -8.47 -4.56 -1.20
C LEU A 50 -9.69 -3.96 -1.91
N GLY A 51 -10.25 -2.87 -1.39
CA GLY A 51 -11.39 -2.18 -2.00
C GLY A 51 -11.08 -1.68 -3.41
N ILE A 52 -9.92 -1.03 -3.60
CA ILE A 52 -9.46 -0.59 -4.93
C ILE A 52 -9.29 -1.78 -5.87
N GLY A 53 -8.66 -2.86 -5.39
CA GLY A 53 -8.48 -4.09 -6.18
C GLY A 53 -9.80 -4.71 -6.63
N VAL A 54 -10.81 -4.77 -5.76
CA VAL A 54 -12.14 -5.31 -6.11
C VAL A 54 -12.85 -4.43 -7.13
N VAL A 55 -12.76 -3.11 -7.00
CA VAL A 55 -13.35 -2.19 -7.98
C VAL A 55 -12.72 -2.39 -9.36
N GLN A 56 -11.38 -2.49 -9.42
CA GLN A 56 -10.67 -2.76 -10.68
C GLN A 56 -11.03 -4.15 -11.26
N LEU A 57 -11.13 -5.17 -10.41
CA LEU A 57 -11.51 -6.52 -10.84
C LEU A 57 -12.95 -6.55 -11.38
N ASN A 58 -13.91 -5.93 -10.69
CA ASN A 58 -15.29 -5.89 -11.15
C ASN A 58 -15.42 -5.12 -12.47
N TYR A 59 -14.69 -4.02 -12.63
CA TYR A 59 -14.60 -3.31 -13.90
C TYR A 59 -14.04 -4.19 -15.02
N GLY A 60 -12.94 -4.92 -14.76
CA GLY A 60 -12.38 -5.88 -15.72
C GLY A 60 -13.37 -6.98 -16.10
N LEU A 61 -14.11 -7.52 -15.13
CA LEU A 61 -15.17 -8.49 -15.39
C LEU A 61 -16.33 -7.91 -16.21
N SER A 62 -16.67 -6.65 -15.99
CA SER A 62 -17.68 -5.95 -16.78
C SER A 62 -17.25 -5.82 -18.24
N VAL A 63 -16.00 -5.41 -18.48
CA VAL A 63 -15.47 -5.26 -19.84
C VAL A 63 -15.32 -6.60 -20.57
N LEU A 64 -14.94 -7.68 -19.87
CA LEU A 64 -14.63 -8.97 -20.49
C LEU A 64 -15.83 -9.93 -20.58
N PHE A 65 -16.73 -9.88 -19.60
CA PHE A 65 -17.80 -10.87 -19.43
C PHE A 65 -19.19 -10.23 -19.29
N ASP A 66 -19.31 -8.91 -19.49
CA ASP A 66 -20.55 -8.15 -19.40
C ASP A 66 -21.25 -8.26 -18.02
N ILE A 67 -20.48 -8.56 -16.97
CA ILE A 67 -20.98 -8.61 -15.60
C ILE A 67 -21.26 -7.17 -15.12
N PRO A 68 -22.46 -6.84 -14.62
CA PRO A 68 -22.76 -5.49 -14.17
C PRO A 68 -21.83 -5.01 -13.06
N ASP A 69 -21.29 -3.79 -13.22
CA ASP A 69 -20.65 -3.06 -12.12
C ASP A 69 -21.73 -2.65 -11.11
N SER A 70 -21.87 -3.44 -10.05
CA SER A 70 -22.89 -3.25 -9.03
C SER A 70 -22.32 -3.45 -7.63
N MET A 71 -22.94 -2.80 -6.65
CA MET A 71 -22.56 -2.98 -5.25
C MET A 71 -22.65 -4.46 -4.81
N ALA A 72 -23.63 -5.21 -5.34
CA ALA A 72 -23.78 -6.63 -5.08
C ALA A 72 -22.60 -7.45 -5.61
N ALA A 73 -22.13 -7.17 -6.84
CA ALA A 73 -20.97 -7.83 -7.42
C ALA A 73 -19.69 -7.55 -6.62
N LYS A 74 -19.46 -6.28 -6.24
CA LYS A 74 -18.32 -5.89 -5.39
C LYS A 74 -18.37 -6.57 -4.02
N ALA A 75 -19.53 -6.62 -3.37
CA ALA A 75 -19.70 -7.28 -2.09
C ALA A 75 -19.43 -8.80 -2.18
N ALA A 76 -19.92 -9.45 -3.25
CA ALA A 76 -19.67 -10.87 -3.49
C ALA A 76 -18.18 -11.17 -3.73
N LEU A 77 -17.49 -10.31 -4.49
CA LEU A 77 -16.04 -10.44 -4.73
C LEU A 77 -15.22 -10.25 -3.44
N ILE A 78 -15.60 -9.31 -2.58
CA ILE A 78 -14.97 -9.13 -1.26
C ILE A 78 -15.18 -10.39 -0.41
N ALA A 79 -16.43 -10.86 -0.30
CA ALA A 79 -16.75 -12.05 0.50
C ALA A 79 -15.96 -13.27 0.02
N LEU A 80 -15.90 -13.50 -1.30
CA LEU A 80 -15.11 -14.54 -1.91
C LEU A 80 -13.62 -14.40 -1.59
N SER A 81 -13.07 -13.19 -1.69
CA SER A 81 -11.66 -12.92 -1.39
C SER A 81 -11.33 -13.20 0.08
N VAL A 82 -12.22 -12.85 1.00
CA VAL A 82 -12.08 -13.13 2.44
C VAL A 82 -12.12 -14.64 2.71
N ILE A 83 -13.03 -15.37 2.07
CA ILE A 83 -13.12 -16.84 2.20
C ILE A 83 -11.81 -17.49 1.72
N ILE A 84 -11.34 -17.10 0.53
CA ILE A 84 -10.09 -17.64 -0.05
C ILE A 84 -8.90 -17.32 0.85
N ALA A 85 -8.78 -16.07 1.32
CA ALA A 85 -7.71 -15.65 2.22
C ALA A 85 -7.75 -16.44 3.54
N THR A 86 -8.94 -16.66 4.11
CA THR A 86 -9.12 -17.44 5.35
C THR A 86 -8.65 -18.87 5.16
N ILE A 87 -9.07 -19.53 4.07
CA ILE A 87 -8.63 -20.90 3.74
C ILE A 87 -7.11 -20.94 3.52
N SER A 88 -6.55 -19.94 2.83
CA SER A 88 -5.10 -19.87 2.55
C SER A 88 -4.28 -19.74 3.84
N VAL A 89 -4.76 -18.98 4.83
CA VAL A 89 -4.06 -18.81 6.11
C VAL A 89 -4.16 -20.07 6.96
N THR A 90 -5.31 -20.74 6.99
CA THR A 90 -5.49 -21.96 7.81
C THR A 90 -4.82 -23.19 7.22
N SER A 91 -4.57 -23.23 5.92
CA SER A 91 -3.96 -24.38 5.22
C SER A 91 -2.42 -24.37 5.16
N GLY A 92 -1.73 -23.37 5.73
CA GLY A 92 -0.27 -23.38 5.86
C GLY A 92 0.47 -23.27 4.53
N VAL A 93 0.10 -22.29 3.69
CA VAL A 93 0.54 -22.17 2.29
C VAL A 93 1.85 -21.36 2.15
N ASP A 94 2.89 -21.71 2.91
CA ASP A 94 4.18 -20.99 2.79
C ASP A 94 4.79 -21.13 1.38
N LYS A 95 4.65 -22.31 0.75
CA LYS A 95 5.12 -22.53 -0.63
C LYS A 95 4.25 -21.84 -1.68
N GLY A 96 2.93 -21.79 -1.48
CA GLY A 96 2.03 -21.21 -2.48
C GLY A 96 2.12 -19.69 -2.54
N ILE A 97 2.33 -19.01 -1.42
CA ILE A 97 2.56 -17.56 -1.40
C ILE A 97 3.79 -17.18 -2.25
N ARG A 98 4.86 -17.97 -2.16
CA ARG A 98 6.05 -17.75 -2.97
C ARG A 98 5.78 -17.88 -4.47
N VAL A 99 5.13 -18.96 -4.89
CA VAL A 99 4.79 -19.20 -6.31
C VAL A 99 3.84 -18.11 -6.83
N LEU A 100 2.84 -17.72 -6.05
CA LEU A 100 1.92 -16.64 -6.40
C LEU A 100 2.65 -15.29 -6.55
N SER A 101 3.60 -14.99 -5.66
CA SER A 101 4.42 -13.78 -5.74
C SER A 101 5.31 -13.77 -7.00
N GLU A 102 6.01 -14.88 -7.27
CA GLU A 102 6.86 -15.03 -8.47
C GLU A 102 6.02 -14.90 -9.76
N LEU A 103 4.85 -15.54 -9.81
CA LEU A 103 3.91 -15.44 -10.94
C LEU A 103 3.35 -14.01 -11.10
N ASN A 104 3.01 -13.33 -10.01
CA ASN A 104 2.56 -11.93 -10.04
C ASN A 104 3.63 -11.01 -10.63
N VAL A 105 4.90 -11.17 -10.21
CA VAL A 105 6.02 -10.40 -10.76
C VAL A 105 6.22 -10.70 -12.25
N ALA A 106 6.17 -11.98 -12.63
CA ALA A 106 6.31 -12.38 -14.04
C ALA A 106 5.18 -11.81 -14.91
N LEU A 107 3.93 -11.86 -14.45
CA LEU A 107 2.77 -11.28 -15.14
C LEU A 107 2.88 -9.75 -15.24
N ALA A 108 3.30 -9.08 -14.17
CA ALA A 108 3.48 -7.62 -14.18
C ALA A 108 4.56 -7.20 -15.18
N LEU A 109 5.71 -7.87 -15.19
CA LEU A 109 6.76 -7.63 -16.18
C LEU A 109 6.28 -7.92 -17.61
N GLY A 110 5.58 -9.05 -17.81
CA GLY A 110 4.98 -9.40 -19.09
C GLY A 110 4.00 -8.34 -19.59
N LEU A 111 3.15 -7.81 -18.70
CA LEU A 111 2.20 -6.75 -19.03
C LEU A 111 2.90 -5.44 -19.39
N ILE A 112 3.95 -5.05 -18.64
CA ILE A 112 4.75 -3.85 -18.95
C ILE A 112 5.38 -3.97 -20.33
N LEU A 113 6.01 -5.12 -20.64
CA LEU A 113 6.62 -5.34 -21.95
C LEU A 113 5.58 -5.38 -23.06
N PHE A 114 4.42 -6.01 -22.82
CA PHE A 114 3.31 -6.03 -23.76
C PHE A 114 2.84 -4.61 -24.09
N VAL A 115 2.58 -3.78 -23.09
CA VAL A 115 2.16 -2.37 -23.30
C VAL A 115 3.25 -1.58 -24.02
N LEU A 116 4.53 -1.79 -23.67
CA LEU A 116 5.66 -1.08 -24.28
C LEU A 116 5.79 -1.37 -25.78
N PHE A 117 5.66 -2.64 -26.20
CA PHE A 117 5.88 -3.04 -27.59
C PHE A 117 4.61 -3.05 -28.45
N MET A 118 3.43 -3.26 -27.86
CA MET A 118 2.14 -3.25 -28.57
C MET A 118 1.52 -1.85 -28.63
N GLY A 119 1.95 -0.93 -27.77
CA GLY A 119 1.60 0.49 -27.81
C GLY A 119 2.58 1.32 -28.64
N ASP A 120 2.55 2.64 -28.46
CA ASP A 120 3.54 3.54 -29.05
C ASP A 120 4.80 3.57 -28.19
N THR A 121 5.77 2.70 -28.51
CA THR A 121 7.04 2.59 -27.79
C THR A 121 7.78 3.91 -27.73
N SER A 122 7.78 4.67 -28.83
CA SER A 122 8.50 5.94 -28.92
C SER A 122 7.91 6.98 -27.97
N PHE A 123 6.59 7.09 -27.94
CA PHE A 123 5.86 7.94 -27.02
C PHE A 123 6.12 7.53 -25.57
N LEU A 124 6.00 6.23 -25.23
CA LEU A 124 6.17 5.76 -23.85
C LEU A 124 7.56 6.03 -23.29
N LEU A 125 8.61 5.81 -24.08
CA LEU A 125 10.00 6.08 -23.67
C LEU A 125 10.27 7.59 -23.54
N ASN A 126 9.77 8.40 -24.49
CA ASN A 126 9.90 9.86 -24.40
C ASN A 126 9.12 10.42 -23.20
N ALA A 127 7.90 9.94 -22.96
CA ALA A 127 7.07 10.33 -21.83
C ALA A 127 7.72 9.95 -20.49
N LEU A 128 8.38 8.80 -20.40
CA LEU A 128 9.13 8.42 -19.20
C LEU A 128 10.22 9.45 -18.87
N VAL A 129 11.05 9.82 -19.85
CA VAL A 129 12.12 10.81 -19.67
C VAL A 129 11.55 12.16 -19.27
N LEU A 130 10.51 12.62 -19.97
CA LEU A 130 9.83 13.88 -19.69
C LEU A 130 9.26 13.90 -18.27
N ASN A 131 8.52 12.86 -17.86
CA ASN A 131 7.90 12.76 -16.54
C ASN A 131 8.93 12.76 -15.41
N VAL A 132 10.10 12.12 -15.61
CA VAL A 132 11.20 12.18 -14.63
C VAL A 132 11.75 13.60 -14.52
N GLY A 133 11.98 14.27 -15.65
CA GLY A 133 12.42 15.67 -15.67
C GLY A 133 11.43 16.61 -14.97
N ASP A 134 10.15 16.47 -15.30
CA ASP A 134 9.05 17.24 -14.71
C ASP A 134 8.92 17.00 -13.21
N TYR A 135 9.05 15.74 -12.76
CA TYR A 135 9.03 15.42 -11.34
C TYR A 135 10.12 16.17 -10.58
N VAL A 136 11.37 16.12 -11.07
CA VAL A 136 12.50 16.80 -10.43
C VAL A 136 12.32 18.32 -10.45
N ASN A 137 11.88 18.87 -11.58
CA ASN A 137 11.65 20.31 -11.73
C ASN A 137 10.57 20.83 -10.76
N ARG A 138 9.47 20.08 -10.62
CA ARG A 138 8.29 20.51 -9.85
C ARG A 138 8.32 20.06 -8.39
N PHE A 139 9.25 19.20 -7.99
CA PHE A 139 9.29 18.57 -6.67
C PHE A 139 9.14 19.58 -5.53
N MET A 140 10.05 20.56 -5.45
CA MET A 140 10.05 21.55 -4.37
C MET A 140 8.77 22.39 -4.34
N GLY A 141 8.29 22.79 -5.53
CA GLY A 141 7.06 23.57 -5.66
C GLY A 141 5.84 22.79 -5.18
N MET A 142 5.71 21.51 -5.55
CA MET A 142 4.60 20.66 -5.12
C MET A 142 4.67 20.32 -3.63
N THR A 143 5.85 20.04 -3.09
CA THR A 143 6.02 19.70 -1.66
C THR A 143 5.62 20.85 -0.73
N LEU A 144 5.88 22.10 -1.13
CA LEU A 144 5.59 23.29 -0.32
C LEU A 144 4.25 23.94 -0.64
N ASN A 145 3.49 23.40 -1.61
CA ASN A 145 2.23 24.00 -2.03
C ASN A 145 1.12 23.73 -1.00
N SER A 146 0.77 24.76 -0.23
CA SER A 146 -0.33 24.74 0.73
C SER A 146 -1.67 25.18 0.16
N PHE A 147 -1.72 25.60 -1.12
CA PHE A 147 -2.91 26.13 -1.78
C PHE A 147 -3.57 27.27 -0.99
N ALA A 148 -2.78 28.27 -0.59
CA ALA A 148 -3.23 29.36 0.29
C ALA A 148 -4.26 30.31 -0.34
N PHE A 149 -4.22 30.50 -1.66
CA PHE A 149 -5.06 31.49 -2.36
C PHE A 149 -6.19 30.86 -3.19
N ASP A 150 -5.93 29.73 -3.84
CA ASP A 150 -6.93 28.95 -4.57
C ASP A 150 -6.83 27.50 -4.13
N ARG A 151 -7.84 27.03 -3.39
CA ARG A 151 -7.80 25.74 -2.69
C ARG A 151 -8.72 24.73 -3.39
N PRO A 152 -8.19 23.83 -4.22
CA PRO A 152 -8.97 22.78 -4.86
C PRO A 152 -9.23 21.65 -3.85
N VAL A 153 -10.16 21.86 -2.93
CA VAL A 153 -10.42 20.97 -1.78
C VAL A 153 -10.73 19.55 -2.24
N GLU A 154 -11.59 19.38 -3.24
CA GLU A 154 -11.98 18.06 -3.74
C GLU A 154 -10.80 17.30 -4.35
N TRP A 155 -10.05 17.94 -5.26
CA TRP A 155 -8.86 17.34 -5.85
C TRP A 155 -7.81 16.99 -4.79
N MET A 156 -7.56 17.90 -3.85
CA MET A 156 -6.57 17.69 -2.79
C MET A 156 -6.97 16.54 -1.87
N ASN A 157 -8.25 16.41 -1.54
CA ASN A 157 -8.78 15.30 -0.76
C ASN A 157 -8.64 13.97 -1.52
N ASN A 158 -8.97 13.92 -2.80
CA ASN A 158 -8.95 12.70 -3.62
C ASN A 158 -7.53 12.23 -4.01
N TRP A 159 -6.56 13.15 -4.02
CA TRP A 159 -5.18 12.86 -4.40
C TRP A 159 -4.24 13.03 -3.21
N THR A 160 -3.69 14.24 -3.04
CA THR A 160 -2.56 14.50 -2.14
C THR A 160 -2.85 14.04 -0.71
N LEU A 161 -3.97 14.45 -0.12
CA LEU A 161 -4.29 14.09 1.27
C LEU A 161 -4.68 12.63 1.41
N PHE A 162 -5.42 12.05 0.45
CA PHE A 162 -5.73 10.63 0.45
C PHE A 162 -4.47 9.78 0.44
N PHE A 163 -3.52 10.04 -0.47
CA PHE A 163 -2.28 9.28 -0.53
C PHE A 163 -1.41 9.50 0.71
N TRP A 164 -1.28 10.73 1.22
CA TRP A 164 -0.56 10.96 2.47
C TRP A 164 -1.16 10.19 3.65
N ALA A 165 -2.48 10.25 3.83
CA ALA A 165 -3.17 9.53 4.89
C ALA A 165 -3.01 8.01 4.73
N TRP A 166 -3.13 7.50 3.50
CA TRP A 166 -2.94 6.08 3.17
C TRP A 166 -1.52 5.61 3.49
N TRP A 167 -0.49 6.33 3.02
CA TRP A 167 0.91 5.98 3.28
C TRP A 167 1.24 6.01 4.78
N VAL A 168 0.71 6.99 5.52
CA VAL A 168 0.87 7.06 6.98
C VAL A 168 0.21 5.87 7.66
N ALA A 169 -1.00 5.49 7.26
CA ALA A 169 -1.72 4.33 7.79
C ALA A 169 -0.97 3.00 7.51
N TRP A 170 -0.28 2.89 6.37
CA TRP A 170 0.54 1.73 5.99
C TRP A 170 1.92 1.68 6.65
N SER A 171 2.45 2.82 7.09
CA SER A 171 3.82 2.92 7.60
C SER A 171 4.17 1.95 8.74
N PRO A 172 3.26 1.61 9.70
CA PRO A 172 3.56 0.64 10.75
C PRO A 172 3.88 -0.75 10.20
N PHE A 173 3.04 -1.23 9.29
CA PHE A 173 3.17 -2.55 8.67
C PHE A 173 4.42 -2.62 7.79
N VAL A 174 4.61 -1.64 6.90
CA VAL A 174 5.77 -1.59 6.00
C VAL A 174 7.06 -1.46 6.80
N GLY A 175 7.09 -0.58 7.81
CA GLY A 175 8.25 -0.39 8.66
C GLY A 175 8.64 -1.64 9.44
N LEU A 176 7.66 -2.42 9.91
CA LEU A 176 7.89 -3.69 10.58
C LEU A 176 8.43 -4.75 9.62
N PHE A 177 7.83 -4.86 8.43
CA PHE A 177 8.27 -5.78 7.39
C PHE A 177 9.71 -5.48 6.93
N LEU A 178 10.00 -4.23 6.56
CA LEU A 178 11.34 -3.79 6.16
C LEU A 178 12.36 -4.04 7.27
N ALA A 179 12.01 -3.74 8.53
CA ALA A 179 12.88 -4.05 9.65
C ALA A 179 13.20 -5.54 9.71
N ARG A 180 12.22 -6.44 9.54
CA ARG A 180 12.43 -7.89 9.63
C ARG A 180 13.38 -8.46 8.57
N ILE A 181 13.36 -7.91 7.36
CA ILE A 181 14.18 -8.39 6.23
C ILE A 181 15.53 -7.68 6.10
N SER A 182 15.74 -6.58 6.82
CA SER A 182 16.96 -5.75 6.76
C SER A 182 17.85 -5.97 7.99
N ARG A 183 18.05 -7.23 8.39
CA ARG A 183 18.84 -7.60 9.57
C ARG A 183 20.31 -7.22 9.45
#